data_AF-Q2KVA6-F1
#
_entry.id   AF-Q2KVA6-F1
#
_cell.length_a   1.000
_cell.length_b   1.000
_cell.length_c   1.000
_cell.angle_alpha   90.00
_cell.angle_beta   90.00
_cell.angle_gamma   90.00
#
_symmetry.space_group_name_H-M   'P 1'
#
loop_
_entity.id
_entity.type
_entity.pdbx_description
1 polymer ?
#
loop_
_entity_poly.entity_id
_entity_poly.type
_entity_poly.pdbx_seq_one_letter_code
_entity_poly.pdbx_strand_id
1 'polypeptide(L)'
;MPTTPTLPDANFLPSIGDFDAILASYAAEAGMAARDGVVRLVTYTPHTYLLRGNSPIRNGSFDAAALLASLKAVAPLPSRFYMIDVSLTSDLLPHEFADKKVEAEYWRQHSQAGRLISHPVFGAVTSPDDFPDVPRRKISALPGVDRLPELLAALHQEMSECTPTVIYVHCEAGKDRTGEVIAAYSMQYLRLSYRDALAQAREIAGRHLNRFNEQAMRWYAYYLRDILGVQTIGAID
;
A
#
# COMPACT_ATOMS: atom_id res chain seq x y z
N MET A 1 -2.63 -30.27 31.54
CA MET A 1 -1.38 -29.55 31.22
C MET A 1 -1.57 -28.90 29.86
N PRO A 2 -1.30 -27.60 29.68
CA PRO A 2 -1.37 -26.98 28.37
C PRO A 2 -0.15 -27.42 27.55
N THR A 3 -0.40 -28.07 26.42
CA THR A 3 0.62 -28.47 25.46
C THR A 3 1.25 -27.23 24.85
N THR A 4 2.58 -27.10 24.95
CA THR A 4 3.38 -26.07 24.27
C THR A 4 3.04 -26.10 22.77
N PRO A 5 2.56 -25.00 22.17
CA PRO A 5 2.28 -24.99 20.75
C PRO A 5 3.62 -25.07 20.00
N THR A 6 3.80 -26.14 19.23
CA THR A 6 4.85 -26.23 18.22
C THR A 6 4.66 -25.08 17.22
N LEU A 7 5.73 -24.33 17.00
CA LEU A 7 5.83 -23.40 15.88
C LEU A 7 5.65 -24.19 14.58
N PRO A 8 4.92 -23.66 13.58
CA PRO A 8 4.86 -24.30 12.27
C PRO A 8 6.28 -24.40 11.68
N ASP A 9 6.54 -25.51 10.98
CA ASP A 9 7.83 -25.80 10.34
C ASP A 9 8.32 -24.63 9.48
N ALA A 10 9.65 -24.45 9.40
CA ALA A 10 10.35 -23.39 8.66
C ALA A 10 10.07 -23.35 7.14
N ASN A 11 9.23 -24.26 6.62
CA ASN A 11 8.74 -24.28 5.24
C ASN A 11 7.62 -23.26 4.96
N PHE A 12 7.32 -22.35 5.88
CA PHE A 12 6.29 -21.32 5.71
C PHE A 12 6.79 -20.04 5.01
N LEU A 13 8.11 -19.87 4.88
CA LEU A 13 8.68 -18.73 4.16
C LEU A 13 8.52 -18.91 2.65
N PRO A 14 8.19 -17.83 1.90
CA PRO A 14 8.14 -17.86 0.44
C PRO A 14 9.42 -18.50 -0.12
N SER A 15 9.27 -19.42 -1.07
CA SER A 15 10.44 -19.91 -1.80
C SER A 15 11.00 -18.79 -2.68
N ILE A 16 12.26 -18.92 -3.11
CA ILE A 16 12.86 -17.99 -4.08
C ILE A 16 12.01 -17.90 -5.35
N GLY A 17 11.43 -19.02 -5.80
CA GLY A 17 10.56 -19.05 -6.98
C GLY A 17 9.25 -18.28 -6.80
N ASP A 18 8.73 -18.17 -5.57
CA ASP A 18 7.53 -17.38 -5.30
C ASP A 18 7.82 -15.87 -5.39
N PHE A 19 9.03 -15.47 -4.97
CA PHE A 19 9.47 -14.09 -5.07
C PHE A 19 9.73 -13.67 -6.52
N ASP A 20 10.31 -14.55 -7.34
CA ASP A 20 10.47 -14.33 -8.78
C ASP A 20 9.11 -14.14 -9.47
N ALA A 21 8.10 -14.92 -9.07
CA ALA A 21 6.73 -14.78 -9.61
C ALA A 21 6.09 -13.43 -9.24
N ILE A 22 6.33 -12.91 -8.03
CA ILE A 22 5.90 -11.57 -7.63
C ILE A 22 6.57 -10.52 -8.53
N LEU A 23 7.89 -10.54 -8.63
CA LEU A 23 8.64 -9.56 -9.42
C LEU A 23 8.25 -9.58 -10.90
N ALA A 24 8.03 -10.78 -11.47
CA ALA A 24 7.55 -10.92 -12.84
C ALA A 24 6.16 -10.29 -13.04
N SER A 25 5.25 -10.40 -12.05
CA SER A 25 3.93 -9.78 -12.14
C SER A 25 4.01 -8.25 -12.18
N TYR A 26 4.89 -7.64 -11.38
CA TYR A 26 5.10 -6.19 -11.41
C TYR A 26 5.80 -5.71 -12.67
N ALA A 27 6.77 -6.47 -13.19
CA ALA A 27 7.40 -6.15 -14.46
C ALA A 27 6.40 -6.15 -15.64
N ALA A 28 5.41 -7.04 -15.62
CA ALA A 28 4.34 -7.06 -16.62
C ALA A 28 3.40 -5.85 -16.50
N GLU A 29 3.16 -5.36 -15.28
CA GLU A 29 2.35 -4.16 -15.01
C GLU A 29 3.02 -2.86 -15.48
N ALA A 30 4.35 -2.77 -15.39
CA ALA A 30 5.12 -1.59 -15.83
C ALA A 30 4.95 -1.29 -17.34
N GLY A 31 4.62 -2.30 -18.15
CA GLY A 31 4.30 -2.12 -19.57
C GLY A 31 2.91 -1.54 -19.86
N MET A 32 2.03 -1.46 -18.85
CA MET A 32 0.70 -0.87 -19.00
C MET A 32 0.78 0.64 -18.72
N ALA A 33 0.74 1.45 -19.77
CA ALA A 33 0.83 2.91 -19.69
C ALA A 33 0.03 3.50 -18.51
N ALA A 34 0.67 4.42 -17.78
CA ALA A 34 0.02 5.24 -16.76
C ALA A 34 -1.22 5.90 -17.37
N ARG A 35 -2.40 5.45 -16.95
CA ARG A 35 -3.65 6.10 -17.33
C ARG A 35 -3.81 7.33 -16.45
N ASP A 36 -4.11 8.47 -17.07
CA ASP A 36 -4.56 9.64 -16.34
C ASP A 36 -5.78 9.27 -15.48
N GLY A 37 -5.82 9.75 -14.23
CA GLY A 37 -6.97 9.60 -13.35
C GLY A 37 -6.92 8.48 -12.30
N VAL A 38 -5.74 8.02 -11.86
CA VAL A 38 -5.60 7.12 -10.69
C VAL A 38 -5.50 7.88 -9.36
N VAL A 39 -5.17 9.18 -9.40
CA VAL A 39 -5.08 10.01 -8.21
C VAL A 39 -6.46 10.14 -7.54
N ARG A 40 -6.54 9.81 -6.25
CA ARG A 40 -7.78 9.89 -5.46
C ARG A 40 -7.49 10.37 -4.05
N LEU A 41 -8.39 11.20 -3.53
CA LEU A 41 -8.46 11.46 -2.09
C LEU A 41 -8.99 10.22 -1.39
N VAL A 42 -8.27 9.76 -0.36
CA VAL A 42 -8.67 8.61 0.47
C VAL A 42 -9.45 9.12 1.68
N THR A 43 -8.85 10.06 2.42
CA THR A 43 -9.46 10.70 3.59
C THR A 43 -8.72 12.01 3.90
N TYR A 44 -9.28 12.83 4.79
CA TYR A 44 -8.62 14.04 5.28
C TYR A 44 -9.06 14.39 6.71
N THR A 45 -8.18 15.07 7.42
CA THR A 45 -8.46 15.82 8.65
C THR A 45 -8.44 17.32 8.30
N PRO A 46 -8.70 18.25 9.25
CA PRO A 46 -8.57 19.68 8.98
C PRO A 46 -7.18 20.12 8.49
N HIS A 47 -6.12 19.32 8.75
CA HIS A 47 -4.74 19.66 8.41
C HIS A 47 -4.10 18.68 7.44
N THR A 48 -4.46 17.39 7.47
CA THR A 48 -3.75 16.37 6.70
C THR A 48 -4.65 15.71 5.67
N TYR A 49 -4.13 15.52 4.46
CA TYR A 49 -4.80 14.83 3.36
C TYR A 49 -4.05 13.54 3.03
N LEU A 50 -4.75 12.42 3.02
CA LEU A 50 -4.22 11.15 2.51
C LEU A 50 -4.75 10.94 1.10
N LEU A 51 -3.84 10.90 0.14
CA LEU A 51 -4.12 10.64 -1.26
C LEU A 51 -3.37 9.40 -1.73
N ARG A 52 -3.91 8.81 -2.80
CA ARG A 52 -3.27 7.70 -3.51
C ARG A 52 -3.08 8.04 -4.97
N GLY A 53 -2.16 7.39 -5.66
CA GLY A 53 -2.04 7.49 -7.11
C GLY A 53 -0.88 6.71 -7.69
N ASN A 54 -0.51 7.03 -8.94
CA ASN A 54 0.61 6.44 -9.68
C ASN A 54 1.92 7.22 -9.45
N SER A 55 3.03 6.67 -9.93
CA SER A 55 4.35 7.29 -9.85
C SER A 55 4.32 8.72 -10.40
N PRO A 56 4.91 9.70 -9.69
CA PRO A 56 5.06 11.07 -10.18
C PRO A 56 6.20 11.21 -11.18
N ILE A 57 6.87 10.12 -11.56
CA ILE A 57 7.93 10.13 -12.57
C ILE A 57 7.34 10.10 -13.98
N ARG A 58 7.77 11.05 -14.82
CA ARG A 58 7.43 11.12 -16.25
C ARG A 58 8.70 11.37 -17.06
N ASN A 59 8.93 10.55 -18.09
CA ASN A 59 10.11 10.65 -18.94
C ASN A 59 11.44 10.70 -18.14
N GLY A 60 11.53 9.91 -17.05
CA GLY A 60 12.71 9.83 -16.20
C GLY A 60 12.96 11.06 -15.31
N SER A 61 11.95 11.90 -15.07
CA SER A 61 12.04 13.08 -14.21
C SER A 61 10.83 13.17 -13.27
N PHE A 62 11.02 13.73 -12.08
CA PHE A 62 9.95 13.98 -11.12
C PHE A 62 9.07 15.15 -11.59
N ASP A 63 7.82 14.87 -11.97
CA ASP A 63 6.89 15.88 -12.49
C ASP A 63 6.01 16.46 -11.37
N ALA A 64 6.62 17.31 -10.55
CA ALA A 64 5.95 17.95 -9.42
C ALA A 64 4.75 18.81 -9.84
N ALA A 65 4.79 19.42 -11.04
CA ALA A 65 3.72 20.27 -11.53
C ALA A 65 2.48 19.45 -11.90
N ALA A 66 2.65 18.35 -12.63
CA ALA A 66 1.56 17.45 -12.97
C ALA A 66 0.99 16.74 -11.74
N LEU A 67 1.85 16.34 -10.79
CA LEU A 67 1.41 15.78 -9.52
C LEU A 67 0.55 16.80 -8.76
N LEU A 68 1.04 18.02 -8.54
CA LEU A 68 0.30 19.05 -7.83
C LEU A 68 -1.04 19.38 -8.50
N ALA A 69 -1.08 19.45 -9.83
CA ALA A 69 -2.32 19.64 -10.58
C ALA A 69 -3.32 18.51 -10.33
N SER A 70 -2.85 17.26 -10.34
CA SER A 70 -3.68 16.08 -10.09
C SER A 70 -4.22 16.03 -8.66
N LEU A 71 -3.38 16.37 -7.66
CA LEU A 71 -3.80 16.41 -6.26
C LEU A 71 -4.88 17.49 -6.03
N LYS A 72 -4.68 18.69 -6.60
CA LYS A 72 -5.66 19.80 -6.51
C LYS A 72 -6.97 19.49 -7.23
N ALA A 73 -6.96 18.63 -8.25
CA ALA A 73 -8.18 18.24 -8.95
C ALA A 73 -9.10 17.36 -8.09
N VAL A 74 -8.57 16.68 -7.06
CA VAL A 74 -9.34 15.74 -6.23
C VAL A 74 -9.48 16.16 -4.77
N ALA A 75 -8.76 17.19 -4.33
CA ALA A 75 -8.79 17.68 -2.95
C ALA A 75 -8.61 19.20 -2.87
N PRO A 76 -9.29 19.88 -1.92
CA PRO A 76 -9.14 21.31 -1.69
C PRO A 76 -7.87 21.62 -0.87
N LEU A 77 -6.70 21.36 -1.46
CA LEU A 77 -5.43 21.51 -0.76
C LEU A 77 -5.16 22.96 -0.30
N PRO A 78 -4.56 23.15 0.88
CA PRO A 78 -4.14 24.47 1.34
C PRO A 78 -3.08 25.06 0.39
N SER A 79 -2.93 26.39 0.41
CA SER A 79 -1.94 27.09 -0.44
C SER A 79 -0.49 26.72 -0.10
N ARG A 80 -0.24 26.25 1.13
CA ARG A 80 1.04 25.75 1.62
C ARG A 80 0.80 24.49 2.44
N PHE A 81 1.61 23.46 2.18
CA PHE A 81 1.63 22.21 2.94
C PHE A 81 3.01 21.58 2.84
N TYR A 82 3.28 20.66 3.75
CA TYR A 82 4.41 19.73 3.67
C TYR A 82 3.96 18.45 2.94
N MET A 83 4.78 17.94 2.02
CA MET A 83 4.45 16.72 1.28
C MET A 83 5.21 15.50 1.80
N ILE A 84 4.50 14.41 2.04
CA ILE A 84 5.07 13.10 2.36
C ILE A 84 4.77 12.20 1.18
N ASP A 85 5.78 11.94 0.38
CA ASP A 85 5.71 11.05 -0.78
C ASP A 85 6.05 9.63 -0.35
N VAL A 86 5.12 8.70 -0.48
CA VAL A 86 5.24 7.31 0.01
C VAL A 86 5.27 6.36 -1.17
N SER A 87 6.47 5.94 -1.52
CA SER A 87 6.75 5.08 -2.66
C SER A 87 6.75 3.61 -2.25
N LEU A 88 5.83 2.84 -2.82
CA LEU A 88 5.65 1.40 -2.58
C LEU A 88 6.47 0.51 -3.53
N THR A 89 7.34 1.12 -4.33
CA THR A 89 8.16 0.43 -5.33
C THR A 89 9.44 -0.15 -4.74
N SER A 90 9.96 -1.18 -5.41
CA SER A 90 11.07 -2.01 -4.95
C SER A 90 12.33 -1.73 -5.76
N ASP A 91 13.47 -1.73 -5.07
CA ASP A 91 14.79 -1.59 -5.72
C ASP A 91 15.23 -2.85 -6.48
N LEU A 92 14.42 -3.92 -6.41
CA LEU A 92 14.71 -5.21 -7.04
C LEU A 92 14.34 -5.24 -8.53
N LEU A 93 13.53 -4.27 -8.99
CA LEU A 93 13.22 -4.08 -10.40
C LEU A 93 14.07 -2.92 -10.96
N PRO A 94 14.84 -3.13 -12.04
CA PRO A 94 15.77 -2.10 -12.53
C PRO A 94 15.12 -0.74 -12.88
N HIS A 95 13.89 -0.75 -13.41
CA HIS A 95 13.17 0.48 -13.73
C HIS A 95 12.70 1.22 -12.47
N GLU A 96 12.09 0.50 -11.52
CA GLU A 96 11.67 1.08 -10.23
C GLU A 96 12.87 1.63 -9.44
N PHE A 97 14.01 0.95 -9.47
CA PHE A 97 15.24 1.45 -8.87
C PHE A 97 15.71 2.77 -9.49
N ALA A 98 15.62 2.90 -10.82
CA ALA A 98 15.95 4.15 -11.50
C ALA A 98 14.98 5.29 -11.12
N ASP A 99 13.69 5.00 -11.09
CA ASP A 99 12.66 5.99 -10.75
C ASP A 99 12.78 6.45 -9.29
N LYS A 100 13.00 5.54 -8.35
CA LYS A 100 13.22 5.89 -6.93
C LYS A 100 14.45 6.76 -6.72
N LYS A 101 15.50 6.60 -7.51
CA LYS A 101 16.66 7.51 -7.47
C LYS A 101 16.27 8.93 -7.88
N VAL A 102 15.40 9.07 -8.87
CA VAL A 102 14.87 10.37 -9.30
C VAL A 102 14.03 11.00 -8.19
N GLU A 103 13.13 10.23 -7.55
CA GLU A 103 12.32 10.70 -6.42
C GLU A 103 13.21 11.13 -5.23
N ALA A 104 14.16 10.28 -4.85
CA ALA A 104 15.07 10.56 -3.74
C ALA A 104 15.90 11.82 -3.98
N GLU A 105 16.41 12.00 -5.20
CA GLU A 105 17.16 13.20 -5.57
C GLU A 105 16.28 14.46 -5.55
N TYR A 106 15.04 14.38 -6.06
CA TYR A 106 14.10 15.49 -6.02
C TYR A 106 13.84 15.93 -4.58
N TRP A 107 13.47 15.01 -3.68
CA TRP A 107 13.16 15.35 -2.29
C TRP A 107 14.38 15.76 -1.48
N ARG A 108 15.58 15.30 -1.83
CA ARG A 108 16.83 15.79 -1.24
C ARG A 108 17.05 17.29 -1.56
N GLN A 109 16.74 17.71 -2.78
CA GLN A 109 16.85 19.10 -3.21
C GLN A 109 15.69 19.98 -2.69
N HIS A 110 14.56 19.37 -2.32
CA HIS A 110 13.32 20.06 -1.90
C HIS A 110 12.88 19.69 -0.47
N SER A 111 13.83 19.43 0.44
CA SER A 111 13.55 18.90 1.78
C SER A 111 12.70 19.81 2.69
N GLN A 112 12.63 21.11 2.37
CA GLN A 112 11.74 22.07 3.05
C GLN A 112 10.28 21.93 2.61
N ALA A 113 10.02 21.41 1.41
CA ALA A 113 8.69 21.23 0.84
C ALA A 113 8.12 19.84 1.15
N GLY A 114 8.97 18.86 1.42
CA GLY A 114 8.52 17.50 1.69
C GLY A 114 9.65 16.50 1.90
N ARG A 115 9.30 15.21 1.91
CA ARG A 115 10.23 14.08 2.00
C ARG A 115 9.67 12.83 1.32
N LEU A 116 10.59 11.94 0.94
CA LEU A 116 10.30 10.59 0.46
C LEU A 116 10.33 9.58 1.62
N ILE A 117 9.34 8.70 1.66
CA ILE A 117 9.34 7.44 2.42
C ILE A 117 9.32 6.31 1.40
N SER A 118 10.38 5.50 1.38
CA SER A 118 10.44 4.29 0.55
C SER A 118 10.03 3.08 1.38
N HIS A 119 8.89 2.47 1.05
CA HIS A 119 8.36 1.30 1.76
C HIS A 119 7.86 0.26 0.74
N PRO A 120 8.72 -0.61 0.20
CA PRO A 120 8.33 -1.57 -0.82
C PRO A 120 7.25 -2.54 -0.32
N VAL A 121 6.26 -2.82 -1.18
CA VAL A 121 5.19 -3.78 -0.92
C VAL A 121 5.19 -4.85 -2.00
N PHE A 122 5.15 -6.12 -1.60
CA PHE A 122 5.26 -7.29 -2.45
C PHE A 122 3.97 -8.10 -2.52
N GLY A 123 3.11 -8.02 -1.51
CA GLY A 123 1.92 -8.86 -1.36
C GLY A 123 2.24 -10.20 -0.68
N ALA A 124 1.30 -11.14 -0.79
CA ALA A 124 1.40 -12.45 -0.15
C ALA A 124 1.33 -13.58 -1.18
N VAL A 125 2.23 -14.55 -1.05
CA VAL A 125 2.34 -15.69 -1.96
C VAL A 125 1.33 -16.81 -1.64
N THR A 126 0.82 -16.83 -0.42
CA THR A 126 -0.15 -17.83 0.06
C THR A 126 -1.55 -17.25 0.16
N SER A 127 -2.58 -18.07 -0.01
CA SER A 127 -3.95 -17.67 0.31
C SER A 127 -4.30 -18.05 1.74
N PRO A 128 -5.03 -17.20 2.50
CA PRO A 128 -5.59 -17.64 3.78
C PRO A 128 -6.59 -18.80 3.65
N ASP A 129 -7.17 -19.02 2.47
CA ASP A 129 -8.10 -20.15 2.23
C ASP A 129 -7.38 -21.50 2.16
N ASP A 130 -6.06 -21.50 1.95
CA ASP A 130 -5.25 -22.72 1.93
C ASP A 130 -5.07 -23.29 3.36
N PHE A 131 -5.54 -22.58 4.39
CA PHE A 131 -5.31 -22.90 5.80
C PHE A 131 -6.62 -23.05 6.58
N PRO A 132 -6.75 -24.11 7.40
CA PRO A 132 -7.81 -24.19 8.40
C PRO A 132 -7.71 -23.05 9.43
N ASP A 133 -8.81 -22.81 10.15
CA ASP A 133 -8.96 -21.66 11.06
C ASP A 133 -7.81 -21.46 12.07
N VAL A 134 -7.37 -22.52 12.76
CA VAL A 134 -6.35 -22.42 13.82
C VAL A 134 -4.97 -22.06 13.23
N PRO A 135 -4.44 -22.76 12.22
CA PRO A 135 -3.23 -22.33 11.51
C PRO A 135 -3.35 -20.92 10.91
N ARG A 136 -4.48 -20.59 10.26
CA ARG A 136 -4.71 -19.28 9.64
C ARG A 136 -4.58 -18.14 10.66
N ARG A 137 -5.17 -18.29 11.85
CA ARG A 137 -5.05 -17.28 12.92
C ARG A 137 -3.61 -17.09 13.37
N LYS A 138 -2.85 -18.17 13.54
CA LYS A 138 -1.42 -18.08 13.92
C LYS A 138 -0.60 -17.36 12.85
N ILE A 139 -0.81 -17.70 11.58
CA ILE A 139 -0.11 -17.09 10.44
C ILE A 139 -0.46 -15.61 10.32
N SER A 140 -1.73 -15.26 10.42
CA SER A 140 -2.19 -13.87 10.29
C SER A 140 -1.56 -12.95 11.35
N ALA A 141 -1.12 -13.50 12.48
CA ALA A 141 -0.45 -12.75 13.54
C ALA A 141 1.06 -12.51 13.27
N LEU A 142 1.64 -13.18 12.28
CA LEU A 142 3.04 -12.99 11.90
C LEU A 142 3.20 -11.72 11.06
N PRO A 143 4.28 -10.95 11.27
CA PRO A 143 4.57 -9.82 10.40
C PRO A 143 4.91 -10.33 9.00
N GLY A 144 4.17 -9.86 7.99
CA GLY A 144 4.52 -10.09 6.59
C GLY A 144 5.82 -9.37 6.21
N VAL A 145 6.42 -9.77 5.08
CA VAL A 145 7.64 -9.14 4.53
C VAL A 145 7.44 -7.63 4.33
N ASP A 146 6.22 -7.24 3.97
CA ASP A 146 5.85 -5.85 3.70
C ASP A 146 5.73 -4.99 4.96
N ARG A 147 5.76 -5.56 6.17
CA ARG A 147 5.57 -4.80 7.43
C ARG A 147 4.40 -3.81 7.36
N LEU A 148 3.30 -4.27 6.75
CA LEU A 148 2.12 -3.47 6.47
C LEU A 148 1.53 -2.82 7.73
N PRO A 149 1.38 -3.51 8.88
CA PRO A 149 0.90 -2.86 10.11
C PRO A 149 1.72 -1.65 10.52
N GLU A 150 3.04 -1.71 10.39
CA GLU A 150 3.93 -0.60 10.74
C GLU A 150 3.79 0.57 9.78
N LEU A 151 3.67 0.32 8.47
CA LEU A 151 3.39 1.37 7.48
C LEU A 151 2.07 2.07 7.80
N LEU A 152 1.00 1.31 8.04
CA LEU A 152 -0.33 1.87 8.30
C LEU A 152 -0.36 2.70 9.59
N ALA A 153 0.32 2.24 10.65
CA ALA A 153 0.46 2.98 11.89
C ALA A 153 1.23 4.30 11.66
N ALA A 154 2.32 4.28 10.89
CA ALA A 154 3.06 5.49 10.54
C ALA A 154 2.19 6.48 9.75
N LEU A 155 1.49 6.01 8.70
CA LEU A 155 0.57 6.87 7.94
C LEU A 155 -0.51 7.48 8.83
N HIS A 156 -1.09 6.71 9.75
CA HIS A 156 -2.13 7.21 10.65
C HIS A 156 -1.59 8.22 11.67
N GLN A 157 -0.35 8.05 12.13
CA GLN A 157 0.32 9.02 12.99
C GLN A 157 0.50 10.37 12.27
N GLU A 158 0.96 10.36 11.02
CA GLU A 158 1.13 11.57 10.20
C GLU A 158 -0.21 12.30 9.96
N MET A 159 -1.33 11.55 9.89
CA MET A 159 -2.68 12.14 9.79
C MET A 159 -3.10 12.96 11.02
N SER A 160 -2.43 12.76 12.16
CA SER A 160 -2.74 13.42 13.43
C SER A 160 -1.90 14.68 13.69
N GLU A 161 -0.99 15.03 12.77
CA GLU A 161 -0.16 16.24 12.92
C GLU A 161 -0.95 17.53 12.67
N CYS A 162 -0.52 18.63 13.30
CA CYS A 162 -1.14 19.95 13.16
C CYS A 162 -0.57 20.77 11.99
N THR A 163 0.50 20.31 11.36
CA THR A 163 1.07 20.95 10.17
C THR A 163 0.21 20.58 8.97
N PRO A 164 -0.18 21.54 8.10
CA PRO A 164 -0.85 21.19 6.85
C PRO A 164 0.02 20.24 6.03
N THR A 165 -0.45 19.01 5.83
CA THR A 165 0.35 17.93 5.24
C THR A 165 -0.43 17.21 4.15
N VAL A 166 0.26 16.85 3.07
CA VAL A 166 -0.27 15.99 2.01
C VAL A 166 0.55 14.71 1.98
N ILE A 167 -0.08 13.59 2.33
CA ILE A 167 0.50 12.26 2.24
C ILE A 167 0.06 11.65 0.91
N TYR A 168 1.00 11.31 0.04
CA TYR A 168 0.73 10.73 -1.26
C TYR A 168 1.31 9.32 -1.32
N VAL A 169 0.44 8.31 -1.33
CA VAL A 169 0.85 6.90 -1.40
C VAL A 169 0.74 6.40 -2.83
N HIS A 170 1.83 5.91 -3.39
CA HIS A 170 1.86 5.46 -4.78
C HIS A 170 2.70 4.20 -4.99
N CYS A 171 2.44 3.51 -6.08
CA CYS A 171 3.36 2.56 -6.69
C CYS A 171 3.60 3.03 -8.13
N GLU A 172 4.02 2.14 -9.03
CA GLU A 172 4.22 2.51 -10.43
C GLU A 172 2.92 2.98 -11.09
N ALA A 173 1.93 2.09 -11.20
CA ALA A 173 0.64 2.39 -11.84
C ALA A 173 -0.43 2.94 -10.87
N GLY A 174 -0.15 2.94 -9.56
CA GLY A 174 -1.10 3.35 -8.52
C GLY A 174 -2.26 2.40 -8.28
N LYS A 175 -2.13 1.14 -8.70
CA LYS A 175 -3.20 0.14 -8.72
C LYS A 175 -3.05 -0.90 -7.63
N ASP A 176 -2.16 -1.87 -7.83
CA ASP A 176 -2.12 -3.12 -7.05
C ASP A 176 -1.55 -2.93 -5.64
N ARG A 177 -0.25 -2.62 -5.52
CA ARG A 177 0.41 -2.30 -4.24
C ARG A 177 -0.26 -1.14 -3.51
N THR A 178 -0.59 -0.07 -4.24
CA THR A 178 -1.34 1.07 -3.67
C THR A 178 -2.74 0.65 -3.23
N GLY A 179 -3.41 -0.22 -3.98
CA GLY A 179 -4.72 -0.75 -3.67
C GLY A 179 -4.70 -1.56 -2.39
N GLU A 180 -3.69 -2.42 -2.22
CA GLU A 180 -3.46 -3.16 -0.98
C GLU A 180 -3.31 -2.24 0.22
N VAL A 181 -2.34 -1.31 0.17
CA VAL A 181 -2.04 -0.43 1.31
C VAL A 181 -3.25 0.43 1.67
N ILE A 182 -3.90 1.03 0.67
CA ILE A 182 -5.05 1.92 0.93
C ILE A 182 -6.28 1.16 1.38
N ALA A 183 -6.54 -0.04 0.84
CA ALA A 183 -7.64 -0.87 1.31
C ALA A 183 -7.39 -1.33 2.76
N ALA A 184 -6.15 -1.72 3.08
CA ALA A 184 -5.76 -2.07 4.43
C ALA A 184 -5.92 -0.89 5.42
N TYR A 185 -5.50 0.32 5.03
CA TYR A 185 -5.75 1.55 5.79
C TYR A 185 -7.24 1.79 6.01
N SER A 186 -8.04 1.64 4.94
CA SER A 186 -9.48 1.92 4.98
C SER A 186 -10.23 0.94 5.86
N MET A 187 -9.84 -0.34 5.86
CA MET A 187 -10.37 -1.34 6.79
C MET A 187 -10.03 -1.01 8.24
N GLN A 188 -8.77 -0.67 8.52
CA GLN A 188 -8.30 -0.47 9.89
C GLN A 188 -8.81 0.84 10.51
N TYR A 189 -8.73 1.95 9.79
CA TYR A 189 -8.94 3.30 10.35
C TYR A 189 -10.22 3.98 9.86
N LEU A 190 -10.71 3.62 8.67
CA LEU A 190 -11.93 4.20 8.10
C LEU A 190 -13.15 3.29 8.25
N ARG A 191 -13.00 2.17 8.95
CA ARG A 191 -14.07 1.23 9.31
C ARG A 191 -14.78 0.61 8.10
N LEU A 192 -14.11 0.52 6.95
CA LEU A 192 -14.65 -0.21 5.80
C LEU A 192 -14.64 -1.72 6.07
N SER A 193 -15.61 -2.41 5.47
CA SER A 193 -15.55 -3.87 5.36
C SER A 193 -14.48 -4.30 4.35
N TYR A 194 -14.06 -5.56 4.43
CA TYR A 194 -13.14 -6.13 3.45
C TYR A 194 -13.71 -6.04 2.03
N ARG A 195 -14.99 -6.38 1.86
CA ARG A 195 -15.66 -6.33 0.55
C ARG A 195 -15.70 -4.93 -0.03
N ASP A 196 -16.03 -3.91 0.78
CA ASP A 196 -16.08 -2.52 0.31
C ASP A 196 -14.69 -2.01 -0.06
N ALA A 197 -13.68 -2.29 0.78
CA ALA A 197 -12.31 -1.86 0.53
C ALA A 197 -11.73 -2.52 -0.73
N LEU A 198 -11.98 -3.81 -0.96
CA LEU A 198 -11.60 -4.51 -2.18
C LEU A 198 -12.34 -3.97 -3.40
N ALA A 199 -13.65 -3.74 -3.30
CA ALA A 199 -14.44 -3.19 -4.40
C ALA A 199 -13.92 -1.81 -4.83
N GLN A 200 -13.62 -0.92 -3.88
CA GLN A 200 -13.03 0.39 -4.17
C GLN A 200 -11.64 0.26 -4.82
N ALA A 201 -10.79 -0.64 -4.32
CA ALA A 201 -9.47 -0.84 -4.90
C ALA A 201 -9.54 -1.33 -6.35
N ARG A 202 -10.46 -2.27 -6.64
CA ARG A 202 -10.69 -2.81 -7.99
C ARG A 202 -11.31 -1.78 -8.93
N GLU A 203 -12.25 -0.98 -8.45
CA GLU A 203 -12.86 0.12 -9.21
C GLU A 203 -11.79 1.09 -9.69
N ILE A 204 -10.93 1.55 -8.78
CA ILE A 204 -9.83 2.48 -9.10
C ILE A 204 -8.83 1.83 -10.06
N ALA A 205 -8.51 0.54 -9.87
CA ALA A 205 -7.62 -0.18 -10.77
C ALA A 205 -8.23 -0.41 -12.18
N GLY A 206 -9.56 -0.42 -12.27
CA GLY A 206 -10.34 -0.80 -13.46
C GLY A 206 -10.27 -2.29 -13.78
N ARG A 207 -9.82 -3.12 -12.83
CA ARG A 207 -9.65 -4.57 -12.93
C ARG A 207 -9.48 -5.19 -11.53
N HIS A 208 -9.44 -6.51 -11.46
CA HIS A 208 -8.91 -7.21 -10.29
C HIS A 208 -7.49 -6.75 -9.98
N LEU A 209 -7.14 -6.66 -8.70
CA LEU A 209 -5.73 -6.45 -8.36
C LEU A 209 -4.98 -7.75 -8.69
N ASN A 210 -3.66 -7.67 -8.80
CA ASN A 210 -2.89 -8.89 -8.95
C ASN A 210 -3.11 -9.80 -7.73
N ARG A 211 -2.96 -11.10 -7.96
CA ARG A 211 -3.30 -12.11 -6.97
C ARG A 211 -2.54 -11.90 -5.65
N PHE A 212 -1.28 -11.49 -5.69
CA PHE A 212 -0.44 -11.40 -4.50
C PHE A 212 -0.91 -10.28 -3.58
N ASN A 213 -1.25 -9.12 -4.15
CA ASN A 213 -1.78 -7.99 -3.39
C ASN A 213 -3.21 -8.29 -2.86
N GLU A 214 -4.06 -8.97 -3.64
CA GLU A 214 -5.37 -9.40 -3.11
C GLU A 214 -5.24 -10.40 -1.96
N GLN A 215 -4.30 -11.36 -2.03
CA GLN A 215 -4.07 -12.29 -0.92
C GLN A 215 -3.52 -11.60 0.33
N ALA A 216 -2.60 -10.64 0.18
CA ALA A 216 -2.09 -9.87 1.31
C ALA A 216 -3.21 -9.06 1.99
N MET A 217 -4.09 -8.43 1.20
CA MET A 217 -5.29 -7.78 1.73
C MET A 217 -6.16 -8.75 2.54
N ARG A 218 -6.33 -9.98 2.08
CA ARG A 218 -7.12 -11.00 2.80
C ARG A 218 -6.45 -11.42 4.10
N TRP A 219 -5.15 -11.72 4.07
CA TRP A 219 -4.38 -11.99 5.29
C TRP A 219 -4.53 -10.86 6.31
N TYR A 220 -4.45 -9.62 5.84
CA TYR A 220 -4.61 -8.46 6.72
C TYR A 220 -6.04 -8.32 7.27
N ALA A 221 -7.07 -8.59 6.46
CA ALA A 221 -8.45 -8.63 6.93
C ALA A 221 -8.66 -9.68 8.01
N TYR A 222 -8.07 -10.89 7.86
CA TYR A 222 -8.10 -11.92 8.90
C TYR A 222 -7.36 -11.47 10.17
N TYR A 223 -6.20 -10.82 10.04
CA TYR A 223 -5.50 -10.24 11.19
C TYR A 223 -6.37 -9.23 11.94
N LEU A 224 -6.97 -8.26 11.23
CA LEU A 224 -7.84 -7.25 11.84
C LEU A 224 -9.05 -7.89 12.55
N ARG A 225 -9.72 -8.86 11.92
CA ARG A 225 -10.93 -9.48 12.46
C ARG A 225 -10.62 -10.45 13.60
N ASP A 226 -9.69 -11.39 13.38
CA ASP A 226 -9.50 -12.54 14.26
C ASP A 226 -8.49 -12.28 15.39
N ILE A 227 -7.58 -11.32 15.21
CA ILE A 227 -6.53 -10.97 16.17
C ILE A 227 -6.83 -9.64 16.87
N LEU A 228 -7.14 -8.58 16.11
CA LEU A 228 -7.46 -7.26 16.68
C LEU A 228 -8.94 -7.08 17.04
N GLY A 229 -9.81 -8.01 16.65
CA GLY A 229 -11.23 -7.97 17.00
C GLY A 229 -12.03 -6.87 16.29
N VAL A 230 -11.54 -6.34 15.17
CA VAL A 230 -12.20 -5.31 14.39
C VAL A 230 -13.48 -5.88 13.74
N GLN A 231 -14.64 -5.46 14.25
CA GLN A 231 -15.92 -6.04 13.84
C GLN A 231 -16.39 -5.59 12.45
N THR A 232 -15.91 -4.44 11.96
CA THR A 232 -16.37 -3.85 10.68
C THR A 232 -15.86 -4.58 9.46
N ILE A 233 -14.87 -5.46 9.61
CA ILE A 233 -14.27 -6.22 8.50
C ILE A 233 -15.31 -7.07 7.76
N GLY A 234 -16.28 -7.63 8.49
CA GLY A 234 -17.33 -8.45 7.91
C GLY A 234 -16.80 -9.76 7.32
N ALA A 235 -17.44 -10.21 6.23
CA ALA A 235 -17.10 -11.44 5.53
C ALA A 235 -15.88 -11.24 4.58
N ILE A 236 -15.02 -12.26 4.47
CA ILE A 236 -13.72 -12.23 3.75
C ILE A 236 -13.74 -13.23 2.54
N ASP A 237 -14.91 -13.76 2.22
CA ASP A 237 -15.21 -14.65 1.10
C ASP A 237 -15.56 -13.88 -0.19
#